data_AF-A0A843JHY2-F1
#
_entry.id   AF-A0A843JHY2-F1
#
_cell.length_a   1.000
_cell.length_b   1.000
_cell.length_c   1.000
_cell.angle_alpha   90.00
_cell.angle_beta   90.00
_cell.angle_gamma   90.00
#
_symmetry.space_group_name_H-M   'P 1'
#
loop_
_entity.id
_entity.type
_entity.pdbx_description
1 polymer ?
#
loop_
_entity_poly.entity_id
_entity_poly.type
_entity_poly.pdbx_seq_one_letter_code
_entity_poly.pdbx_strand_id
1 'polypeptide(L)'
;MSGPKVREELQKKYDIKPARAKQILTTAYAQIVDYNEKMADKIAAVQLARVEEILQECMETNDRERALKAIDIINKMFCLYVERKDVNIHGDIIKFEFDTAVNVPPKPEDE
;
A
#
# COMPACT_ATOMS: atom_id res chain seq x y z
N MET A 1 8.06 -5.24 24.53
CA MET A 1 7.68 -3.88 24.98
C MET A 1 7.71 -3.80 26.51
N SER A 2 8.43 -2.82 27.07
CA SER A 2 8.70 -2.64 28.52
C SER A 2 7.65 -1.77 29.24
N GLY A 3 6.40 -1.77 28.78
CA GLY A 3 5.32 -0.95 29.34
C GLY A 3 5.02 -1.14 30.84
N PRO A 4 5.18 -2.34 31.43
CA PRO A 4 4.95 -2.55 32.87
C PRO A 4 5.99 -1.85 33.76
N LYS A 5 7.28 -1.92 33.38
CA LYS A 5 8.39 -1.37 34.18
C LYS A 5 8.34 0.16 34.27
N VAL A 6 8.00 0.84 33.18
CA VAL A 6 7.89 2.30 33.15
C VAL A 6 6.67 2.79 33.97
N ARG A 7 5.57 2.03 33.99
CA ARG A 7 4.40 2.34 34.84
C ARG A 7 4.71 2.24 36.32
N GLU A 8 5.48 1.23 36.71
CA GLU A 8 5.91 1.03 38.09
C GLU A 8 6.87 2.14 38.55
N GLU A 9 7.79 2.58 37.69
CA GLU A 9 8.66 3.73 38.01
C GLU A 9 7.88 5.04 38.15
N LEU A 10 6.88 5.29 37.29
CA LEU A 10 6.04 6.47 37.39
C LEU A 10 5.20 6.49 38.67
N GLN A 11 4.72 5.33 39.11
CA GLN A 11 4.02 5.17 40.38
C GLN A 11 4.97 5.40 41.57
N LYS A 12 6.16 4.79 41.55
CA LYS A 12 7.11 4.85 42.68
C LYS A 12 7.77 6.23 42.85
N LYS A 13 8.12 6.90 41.75
CA LYS A 13 8.86 8.19 41.81
C LYS A 13 7.96 9.42 41.95
N TYR A 14 6.73 9.35 41.45
CA TYR A 14 5.87 10.52 41.33
C TYR A 14 4.49 10.34 41.97
N ASP A 15 4.25 9.23 42.67
CA ASP A 15 2.99 8.88 43.35
C ASP A 15 1.75 9.00 42.45
N ILE A 16 1.93 8.69 41.17
CA ILE A 16 0.87 8.79 40.16
C ILE A 16 -0.02 7.55 40.24
N LYS A 17 -1.33 7.73 40.36
CA LYS A 17 -2.30 6.61 40.36
C LYS A 17 -2.13 5.73 39.10
N PRO A 18 -2.27 4.40 39.21
CA PRO A 18 -2.03 3.47 38.08
C PRO A 18 -2.84 3.79 36.82
N ALA A 19 -4.10 4.18 36.99
CA ALA A 19 -4.98 4.58 35.89
C ALA A 19 -4.46 5.83 35.15
N ARG A 20 -3.91 6.79 35.89
CA ARG A 20 -3.34 8.02 35.33
C ARG A 20 -2.01 7.77 34.65
N ALA A 21 -1.14 6.94 35.23
CA ALA A 21 0.11 6.51 34.59
C ALA A 21 -0.13 5.77 33.27
N LYS A 22 -1.17 4.92 33.22
CA LYS A 22 -1.60 4.26 31.97
C LYS A 22 -2.04 5.28 30.92
N GLN A 23 -2.89 6.24 31.29
CA GLN A 23 -3.34 7.30 30.37
C GLN A 23 -2.17 8.10 29.80
N ILE A 24 -1.26 8.57 30.65
CA ILE A 24 -0.10 9.36 30.24
C ILE A 24 0.75 8.61 29.22
N LEU A 25 1.06 7.33 29.48
CA LEU A 25 1.84 6.53 28.54
C LEU A 25 1.09 6.30 27.24
N THR A 26 -0.21 5.99 27.27
CA THR A 26 -1.00 5.83 26.05
C THR A 26 -1.01 7.11 25.21
N THR A 27 -1.19 8.28 25.84
CA THR A 27 -1.12 9.57 25.15
C THR A 27 0.27 9.85 24.58
N ALA A 28 1.33 9.58 25.34
CA ALA A 28 2.70 9.78 24.88
C ALA A 28 3.03 8.87 23.67
N TYR A 29 2.61 7.59 23.71
CA TYR A 29 2.79 6.69 22.57
C TYR A 29 1.99 7.14 21.35
N ALA A 30 0.75 7.59 21.53
CA ALA A 30 -0.06 8.13 20.43
C ALA A 30 0.61 9.36 19.79
N GLN A 31 1.18 10.26 20.60
CA GLN A 31 1.92 11.42 20.09
C GLN A 31 3.21 11.03 19.36
N ILE A 32 3.94 10.01 19.82
CA ILE A 32 5.12 9.50 19.13
C ILE A 32 4.73 8.90 17.77
N VAL A 33 3.63 8.15 17.71
CA VAL A 33 3.12 7.58 16.45
C VAL A 33 2.71 8.69 15.48
N ASP A 34 1.90 9.66 15.93
CA ASP A 34 1.48 10.81 15.11
C ASP A 34 2.66 11.66 14.63
N TYR A 35 3.69 11.85 15.47
CA TYR A 35 4.92 12.53 15.08
C TYR A 35 5.68 11.74 14.00
N ASN A 36 5.80 10.43 14.16
CA ASN A 36 6.47 9.56 13.20
C ASN A 36 5.72 9.51 11.86
N GLU A 37 4.39 9.47 11.87
CA GLU A 37 3.54 9.53 10.66
C GLU A 37 3.76 10.86 9.93
N LYS A 38 3.66 11.99 10.63
CA LYS A 38 3.94 13.32 10.04
C LYS A 38 5.36 13.44 9.49
N MET A 39 6.33 12.80 10.13
CA MET A 39 7.71 12.79 9.66
C MET A 39 7.89 11.90 8.42
N ALA A 40 7.21 10.74 8.39
CA ALA A 40 7.18 9.88 7.21
C ALA A 40 6.53 10.59 6.02
N ASP A 41 5.42 11.30 6.22
CA ASP A 41 4.75 12.09 5.19
C ASP A 41 5.66 13.19 4.64
N LYS A 42 6.40 13.89 5.52
CA LYS A 42 7.39 14.90 5.10
C LYS A 42 8.50 14.29 4.26
N ILE A 43 9.02 13.12 4.66
CA ILE A 43 10.07 12.42 3.90
C ILE A 43 9.52 12.00 2.52
N ALA A 44 8.31 11.45 2.48
CA ALA A 44 7.65 11.05 1.24
C ALA A 44 7.46 12.26 0.30
N ALA A 45 7.01 13.40 0.82
CA ALA A 45 6.85 14.63 0.03
C ALA A 45 8.19 15.14 -0.55
N VAL A 46 9.26 15.13 0.25
CA VAL A 46 10.60 15.53 -0.22
C VAL A 46 11.12 14.58 -1.30
N GLN A 47 10.93 13.27 -1.13
CA GLN A 47 11.34 12.29 -2.14
C GLN A 47 10.53 12.41 -3.42
N LEU A 48 9.22 12.66 -3.33
CA LEU A 48 8.36 12.87 -4.49
C LEU A 48 8.83 14.07 -5.30
N ALA A 49 9.05 15.21 -4.64
CA ALA A 49 9.54 16.44 -5.30
C ALA A 49 10.87 16.20 -6.03
N ARG A 50 11.78 15.44 -5.43
CA ARG A 50 13.06 15.09 -6.06
C ARG A 50 12.89 14.19 -7.28
N VAL A 51 11.94 13.25 -7.25
CA VAL A 51 11.67 12.37 -8.40
C VAL A 51 10.98 13.14 -9.52
N GLU A 52 10.12 14.11 -9.19
CA GLU A 52 9.50 15.03 -10.16
C GLU A 52 10.55 15.90 -10.86
N GLU A 53 11.52 16.45 -10.12
CA GLU A 53 12.65 17.20 -10.71
C GLU A 53 13.45 16.33 -11.70
N ILE A 54 13.78 15.09 -11.30
CA ILE A 54 14.47 14.14 -12.20
C ILE A 54 13.63 13.87 -13.44
N LEU A 55 12.32 13.70 -13.30
CA LEU A 55 11.43 13.46 -14.44
C LEU A 55 11.44 14.65 -15.40
N GLN A 56 11.42 15.87 -14.87
CA GLN A 56 11.46 17.09 -15.65
C GLN A 56 12.79 17.23 -16.42
N GLU A 57 13.93 16.99 -15.76
CA GLU A 57 15.24 16.94 -16.42
C GLU A 57 15.29 15.87 -17.54
N CYS A 58 14.68 14.70 -17.31
CA CYS A 58 14.61 13.64 -18.31
C CYS A 58 13.74 14.02 -19.51
N MET A 59 12.67 14.78 -19.29
CA MET A 59 11.82 15.31 -20.38
C MET A 59 12.58 16.35 -21.21
N GLU A 60 13.36 17.22 -20.58
CA GLU A 60 14.17 18.23 -21.26
C GLU A 60 15.31 17.60 -22.07
N THR A 61 15.91 16.53 -21.55
CA THR A 61 17.03 15.82 -22.19
C THR A 61 16.62 14.69 -23.13
N ASN A 62 15.31 14.41 -23.27
CA ASN A 62 14.75 13.27 -24.01
C ASN A 62 15.30 11.90 -23.55
N ASP A 63 15.74 11.76 -22.30
CA ASP A 63 16.21 10.50 -21.74
C ASP A 63 15.03 9.63 -21.28
N ARG A 64 14.49 8.87 -22.23
CA ARG A 64 13.32 8.00 -22.03
C ARG A 64 13.56 6.91 -20.98
N GLU A 65 14.76 6.33 -20.89
CA GLU A 65 15.02 5.25 -19.93
C GLU A 65 14.99 5.77 -18.50
N ARG A 66 15.59 6.93 -18.24
CA ARG A 66 15.55 7.54 -16.91
C ARG A 66 14.15 8.03 -16.53
N ALA A 67 13.39 8.57 -17.48
CA ALA A 67 12.00 8.96 -17.24
C ALA A 67 11.14 7.75 -16.81
N LEU A 68 11.30 6.59 -17.47
CA LEU A 68 10.57 5.37 -17.10
C LEU A 68 10.94 4.87 -15.69
N LYS A 69 12.21 4.99 -15.28
CA LYS A 69 12.65 4.64 -13.92
C LYS A 69 12.06 5.59 -12.87
N ALA A 70 11.99 6.89 -13.15
CA ALA A 70 11.37 7.85 -12.25
C ALA A 70 9.86 7.56 -12.07
N ILE A 71 9.14 7.24 -13.15
CA ILE A 71 7.73 6.83 -13.09
C ILE A 71 7.55 5.52 -12.30
N ASP A 72 8.44 4.55 -12.46
CA ASP A 72 8.44 3.30 -11.69
C ASP A 72 8.61 3.55 -10.18
N ILE A 73 9.52 4.46 -9.80
CA ILE A 73 9.72 4.86 -8.40
C ILE A 73 8.45 5.52 -7.85
N ILE A 74 7.82 6.41 -8.59
CA ILE A 74 6.53 7.04 -8.22
C ILE A 74 5.46 5.96 -7.99
N ASN A 75 5.29 5.03 -8.93
CA ASN A 75 4.29 3.97 -8.80
C ASN A 75 4.52 3.06 -7.58
N LYS A 76 5.78 2.79 -7.23
CA LYS A 76 6.14 2.06 -6.01
C LYS A 76 5.82 2.85 -4.75
N MET A 77 6.05 4.16 -4.74
CA MET A 77 5.69 5.04 -3.62
C MET A 77 4.19 5.11 -3.36
N PHE A 78 3.37 5.09 -4.41
CA PHE A 78 1.90 5.07 -4.30
C PHE A 78 1.30 3.67 -4.15
N CYS A 79 2.14 2.63 -4.02
CA CYS A 79 1.71 1.22 -3.99
C CYS A 79 0.78 0.84 -5.17
N LEU A 80 0.91 1.51 -6.31
CA LEU A 80 0.14 1.24 -7.54
C LEU A 80 0.69 0.04 -8.32
N TYR A 81 1.80 -0.53 -7.86
CA TYR A 81 2.42 -1.71 -8.46
C TYR A 81 1.59 -2.95 -8.15
N VAL A 82 0.77 -3.37 -9.11
CA VAL A 82 0.13 -4.69 -9.07
C VAL A 82 1.18 -5.69 -9.54
N GLU A 83 1.71 -6.50 -8.63
CA GLU A 83 2.56 -7.63 -9.00
C GLU A 83 1.83 -8.49 -10.04
N ARG A 84 2.47 -8.72 -11.19
CA ARG A 84 2.02 -9.77 -12.12
C ARG A 84 2.12 -11.09 -11.38
N LYS A 85 0.96 -11.60 -10.93
CA LYS A 85 0.87 -12.99 -10.49
C LYS A 85 0.95 -13.87 -11.72
N ASP A 86 2.12 -14.46 -11.95
CA ASP A 86 2.24 -15.58 -12.89
C ASP A 86 1.52 -16.78 -12.27
N VAL A 87 0.28 -17.01 -12.71
CA VAL A 87 -0.48 -18.19 -12.32
C VAL A 87 0.08 -19.37 -13.10
N ASN A 88 0.95 -20.14 -12.43
CA ASN A 88 1.50 -21.37 -12.98
C ASN A 88 0.43 -22.47 -12.89
N ILE A 89 -0.46 -22.56 -13.90
CA ILE A 89 -1.46 -23.62 -14.00
C ILE A 89 -0.73 -24.91 -14.36
N HIS A 90 -0.28 -25.66 -13.34
CA HIS A 90 0.16 -27.04 -13.52
C HIS A 90 -1.06 -27.95 -13.42
N GLY A 91 -1.49 -28.43 -14.58
CA GLY A 91 -2.29 -29.64 -14.75
C GLY A 91 -3.59 -29.72 -13.97
N ASP A 92 -4.65 -29.19 -14.57
CA ASP A 92 -5.89 -29.96 -14.72
C ASP A 92 -6.62 -29.43 -15.95
N ILE A 93 -7.14 -30.36 -16.76
CA ILE A 93 -7.84 -30.07 -18.00
C ILE A 93 -9.03 -29.17 -17.66
N ILE A 94 -8.99 -27.91 -18.11
CA ILE A 94 -10.15 -27.01 -18.02
C ILE A 94 -11.16 -27.46 -19.08
N LYS A 95 -12.12 -28.29 -18.69
CA LYS A 95 -13.29 -28.61 -19.52
C LYS A 95 -14.30 -27.46 -19.40
N PHE A 96 -14.53 -26.78 -20.50
CA PHE A 96 -15.67 -25.88 -20.64
C PHE A 96 -16.85 -26.69 -21.19
N GLU A 97 -17.86 -26.93 -20.35
CA GLU A 97 -19.15 -27.46 -20.81
C GLU A 97 -20.01 -26.28 -21.27
N PHE A 98 -20.20 -26.17 -22.58
CA PHE A 98 -21.14 -25.23 -23.16
C PHE A 98 -22.49 -25.93 -23.26
N ASP A 99 -23.45 -25.45 -22.48
CA ASP A 99 -24.84 -25.89 -22.58
C ASP A 99 -25.41 -25.34 -23.90
N THR A 100 -25.38 -26.15 -24.95
CA THR A 100 -25.85 -25.78 -26.29
C THR A 100 -27.36 -25.99 -26.39
N ALA A 101 -28.12 -25.32 -25.51
CA ALA A 101 -29.55 -25.14 -25.68
C ALA A 101 -29.84 -23.80 -26.36
N VAL A 102 -29.28 -23.58 -27.56
CA VAL A 102 -29.85 -22.60 -28.48
C VAL A 102 -31.04 -23.29 -29.13
N ASN A 103 -32.23 -23.04 -28.59
CA ASN A 103 -33.50 -23.39 -29.21
C ASN A 103 -33.61 -22.61 -30.53
N VAL A 104 -33.08 -23.18 -31.61
CA VAL A 104 -33.25 -22.65 -32.96
C VAL A 104 -34.68 -23.03 -33.38
N PRO A 105 -35.61 -22.06 -33.55
CA PRO A 105 -36.92 -22.37 -34.07
C PRO A 105 -36.80 -22.94 -35.49
N PRO A 106 -37.62 -23.94 -35.86
CA PRO A 106 -37.57 -24.52 -37.20
C PRO A 106 -37.83 -23.42 -38.23
N LYS A 107 -36.93 -23.34 -39.21
CA LYS A 107 -37.05 -22.44 -40.34
C LYS A 107 -38.33 -22.81 -41.12
N PRO A 108 -39.18 -21.84 -41.50
CA PRO A 108 -40.33 -22.13 -42.35
C PRO A 108 -39.82 -22.68 -43.69
N GLU A 109 -40.41 -23.80 -44.11
CA GLU A 109 -40.26 -24.34 -45.46
C GLU A 109 -41.02 -23.40 -46.39
N ASP A 110 -40.29 -22.54 -47.10
CA ASP A 110 -40.84 -21.80 -48.22
C ASP A 110 -40.94 -22.75 -49.44
N GLU A 111 -42.15 -22.78 -49.99
CA GLU A 111 -42.73 -23.48 -51.16
C GLU A 111 -41.81 -23.98 -52.28
#